data_AF-A0A442K8U0-F1
#
_entry.id   AF-A0A442K8U0-F1
#
_cell.length_a   1.000
_cell.length_b   1.000
_cell.length_c   1.000
_cell.angle_alpha   90.00
_cell.angle_beta   90.00
_cell.angle_gamma   90.00
#
_symmetry.space_group_name_H-M   'P 1'
#
loop_
_entity.id
_entity.type
_entity.pdbx_description
1 polymer ?
#
loop_
_entity_poly.entity_id
_entity_poly.type
_entity_poly.pdbx_seq_one_letter_code
_entity_poly.pdbx_strand_id
1 'polypeptide(L)'
;MTSPKPKNSSTPENEPPPGRRDGSNAMRSHSRYSPAEVHEIFRRFSVQRPEPKGELEHINAFTLLVAVVLSAQATDVGVNKATRALFKVADTPQKMLALGEAKVGDYIRTVGLWRNKAKNVIALSEALIRDHGGEVPDDRDQLVKLPGVGRKTANVVLNMAFGQHTMAVDTHIYRIGNRLGLAPGKTPEQVEQGLLRIIPNEYMRHAHHWLILHGRYVCKARKPDCPVCVIADICKAEEKTNDVPAPLVEIAPLEPVGEIQ
;
A
#
# COMPACT_ATOMS: atom_id res chain seq x y z
N MET A 1 -70.42 -35.84 -48.12
CA MET A 1 -70.07 -34.41 -48.24
C MET A 1 -70.35 -33.76 -46.89
N THR A 2 -69.32 -33.68 -46.05
CA THR A 2 -69.47 -33.16 -44.69
C THR A 2 -68.12 -32.55 -44.32
N SER A 3 -68.04 -31.23 -44.52
CA SER A 3 -66.86 -30.42 -44.24
C SER A 3 -66.56 -30.38 -42.73
N PRO A 4 -65.31 -30.62 -42.30
CA PRO A 4 -64.89 -30.30 -40.94
C PRO A 4 -64.27 -28.91 -40.87
N LYS A 5 -64.74 -28.12 -39.90
CA LYS A 5 -64.23 -26.79 -39.50
C LYS A 5 -62.73 -26.81 -39.15
N PRO A 6 -61.97 -25.74 -39.43
CA PRO A 6 -60.62 -25.58 -38.90
C PRO A 6 -60.68 -25.13 -37.44
N LYS A 7 -60.02 -25.87 -36.55
CA LYS A 7 -59.73 -25.43 -35.17
C LYS A 7 -58.43 -24.64 -35.19
N ASN A 8 -58.55 -23.31 -35.10
CA ASN A 8 -57.44 -22.41 -34.81
C ASN A 8 -57.08 -22.55 -33.32
N SER A 9 -55.95 -23.17 -33.01
CA SER A 9 -55.37 -23.21 -31.66
C SER A 9 -54.37 -22.07 -31.52
N SER A 10 -54.82 -20.94 -31.01
CA SER A 10 -53.96 -19.86 -30.54
C SER A 10 -53.39 -20.21 -29.17
N THR A 11 -52.14 -20.66 -29.13
CA THR A 11 -51.28 -20.59 -27.94
C THR A 11 -50.93 -19.12 -27.69
N PRO A 12 -51.03 -18.60 -26.45
CA PRO A 12 -50.52 -17.26 -26.15
C PRO A 12 -48.99 -17.32 -26.13
N GLU A 13 -48.36 -16.44 -26.90
CA GLU A 13 -46.93 -16.16 -26.82
C GLU A 13 -46.60 -15.71 -25.39
N ASN A 14 -45.69 -16.43 -24.74
CA ASN A 14 -45.08 -15.98 -23.49
C ASN A 14 -44.23 -14.74 -23.79
N GLU A 15 -44.75 -13.56 -23.47
CA GLU A 15 -43.91 -12.37 -23.32
C GLU A 15 -42.82 -12.63 -22.26
N PRO A 16 -41.54 -12.35 -22.57
CA PRO A 16 -40.49 -12.42 -21.56
C PRO A 16 -40.72 -11.34 -20.49
N PRO A 17 -40.40 -11.61 -19.22
CA PRO A 17 -40.64 -10.66 -18.13
C PRO A 17 -39.80 -9.40 -18.36
N PRO A 18 -40.29 -8.21 -17.91
CA PRO A 18 -39.56 -6.96 -18.09
C PRO A 18 -38.20 -7.06 -17.40
N GLY A 19 -37.16 -6.77 -18.18
CA GLY A 19 -35.77 -6.91 -17.79
C GLY A 19 -35.50 -6.28 -16.43
N ARG A 20 -34.92 -7.08 -15.53
CA ARG A 20 -34.25 -6.54 -14.34
C ARG A 20 -33.25 -5.50 -14.86
N ARG A 21 -33.41 -4.26 -14.40
CA ARG A 21 -32.39 -3.23 -14.60
C ARG A 21 -31.11 -3.76 -13.98
N ASP A 22 -30.20 -4.25 -14.81
CA ASP A 22 -28.82 -4.49 -14.43
C ASP A 22 -28.25 -3.14 -14.02
N GLY A 23 -28.29 -2.88 -12.71
CA GLY A 23 -27.51 -1.84 -12.05
C GLY A 23 -26.04 -2.21 -12.13
N SER A 24 -25.49 -2.28 -13.33
CA SER A 24 -24.06 -2.20 -13.55
C SER A 24 -23.63 -0.78 -13.21
N ASN A 25 -23.42 -0.55 -11.91
CA ASN A 25 -22.70 0.61 -11.45
C ASN A 25 -21.27 0.44 -11.99
N ALA A 26 -21.04 0.95 -13.21
CA ALA A 26 -19.72 1.08 -13.79
C ALA A 26 -18.93 1.99 -12.85
N MET A 27 -18.26 1.36 -11.87
CA MET A 27 -17.54 2.04 -10.82
C MET A 27 -16.56 3.00 -11.50
N ARG A 28 -16.79 4.30 -11.28
CA ARG A 28 -16.05 5.39 -11.92
C ARG A 28 -14.56 5.08 -11.85
N SER A 29 -13.89 4.92 -12.99
CA SER A 29 -12.44 4.71 -13.07
C SER A 29 -11.64 6.00 -12.84
N HIS A 30 -12.34 7.10 -12.61
CA HIS A 30 -11.80 8.44 -12.48
C HIS A 30 -11.96 8.96 -11.05
N SER A 31 -10.99 9.76 -10.60
CA SER A 31 -11.06 10.43 -9.32
C SER A 31 -12.36 11.23 -9.17
N ARG A 32 -12.94 11.22 -7.98
CA ARG A 32 -14.08 12.09 -7.63
C ARG A 32 -13.65 13.54 -7.39
N TYR A 33 -12.34 13.80 -7.35
CA TYR A 33 -11.76 15.09 -7.02
C TYR A 33 -11.31 15.83 -8.28
N SER A 34 -11.53 17.14 -8.30
CA SER A 34 -10.90 18.05 -9.25
C SER A 34 -9.40 18.16 -8.98
N PRO A 35 -8.58 18.58 -9.97
CA PRO A 35 -7.16 18.81 -9.75
C PRO A 35 -6.86 19.75 -8.58
N ALA A 36 -7.68 20.79 -8.38
CA ALA A 36 -7.53 21.75 -7.27
C ALA A 36 -7.78 21.08 -5.91
N GLU A 37 -8.80 20.23 -5.80
CA GLU A 37 -9.07 19.48 -4.56
C GLU A 37 -7.96 18.45 -4.29
N VAL A 38 -7.45 17.76 -5.31
CA VAL A 38 -6.32 16.85 -5.14
C VAL A 38 -5.09 17.60 -4.65
N HIS A 39 -4.76 18.73 -5.26
CA HIS A 39 -3.66 19.58 -4.81
C HIS A 39 -3.86 20.01 -3.35
N GLU A 40 -5.07 20.43 -2.96
CA GLU A 40 -5.36 20.83 -1.59
C GLU A 40 -5.22 19.67 -0.59
N ILE A 41 -5.65 18.45 -0.94
CA ILE A 41 -5.44 17.25 -0.11
C ILE A 41 -3.95 17.07 0.20
N PHE A 42 -3.10 17.08 -0.84
CA PHE A 42 -1.67 16.85 -0.67
C PHE A 42 -0.95 18.03 -0.01
N ARG A 43 -1.39 19.27 -0.26
CA ARG A 43 -0.92 20.45 0.49
C ARG A 43 -1.22 20.35 1.98
N ARG A 44 -2.41 19.86 2.36
CA ARG A 44 -2.74 19.66 3.79
C ARG A 44 -1.91 18.55 4.41
N PHE A 45 -1.65 17.47 3.68
CA PHE A 45 -0.73 16.44 4.15
C PHE A 45 0.70 16.94 4.30
N SER A 46 1.19 17.77 3.37
CA SER A 46 2.53 18.34 3.45
C SER A 46 2.69 19.33 4.59
N VAL A 47 1.69 20.16 4.90
CA VAL A 47 1.73 21.02 6.10
C VAL A 47 1.67 20.20 7.38
N GLN A 48 0.80 19.17 7.43
CA GLN A 48 0.67 18.35 8.63
C GLN A 48 1.94 17.51 8.90
N ARG A 49 2.57 16.96 7.86
CA ARG A 49 3.79 16.16 7.96
C ARG A 49 4.74 16.54 6.82
N PRO A 50 5.61 17.56 6.97
CA PRO A 50 6.50 18.01 5.90
C PRO A 50 7.44 16.91 5.39
N GLU A 51 7.99 16.11 6.30
CA GLU A 51 8.88 14.99 6.00
C GLU A 51 8.31 13.67 6.54
N PRO A 52 7.28 13.08 5.89
CA PRO A 52 6.72 11.83 6.36
C PRO A 52 7.73 10.71 6.17
N LYS A 53 7.90 9.88 7.20
CA LYS A 53 8.83 8.74 7.19
C LYS A 53 8.04 7.43 7.33
N GLY A 54 8.54 6.37 6.72
CA GLY A 54 8.09 5.02 6.99
C GLY A 54 8.42 4.60 8.43
N GLU A 55 7.71 3.62 8.95
CA GLU A 55 7.89 3.15 10.33
C GLU A 55 8.97 2.05 10.45
N LEU A 56 9.43 1.47 9.34
CA LEU A 56 10.47 0.45 9.35
C LEU A 56 11.85 1.08 9.58
N GLU A 57 12.50 0.68 10.67
CA GLU A 57 13.83 1.15 11.02
C GLU A 57 14.90 0.52 10.11
N HIS A 58 15.77 1.36 9.56
CA HIS A 58 16.84 0.96 8.65
C HIS A 58 18.01 1.95 8.71
N ILE A 59 19.18 1.50 8.28
CA ILE A 59 20.45 2.27 8.29
C ILE A 59 20.85 2.66 6.86
N ASN A 60 20.55 1.79 5.90
CA ASN A 60 20.92 1.91 4.50
C ASN A 60 19.91 1.15 3.60
N ALA A 61 20.08 1.22 2.28
CA ALA A 61 19.18 0.57 1.31
C ALA A 61 19.05 -0.96 1.52
N PHE A 62 20.12 -1.65 1.91
CA PHE A 62 20.09 -3.10 2.16
C PHE A 62 19.24 -3.44 3.39
N THR A 63 19.50 -2.76 4.51
CA THR A 63 18.72 -2.97 5.74
C THR A 63 17.24 -2.59 5.56
N LEU A 64 16.93 -1.57 4.74
CA LEU A 64 15.56 -1.27 4.33
C LEU A 64 14.95 -2.43 3.56
N LEU A 65 15.64 -2.93 2.53
CA LEU A 65 15.16 -4.06 1.72
C LEU A 65 14.86 -5.28 2.60
N VAL A 66 15.76 -5.63 3.52
CA VAL A 66 15.54 -6.72 4.49
C VAL A 66 14.32 -6.43 5.37
N ALA A 67 14.20 -5.22 5.95
CA ALA A 67 13.06 -4.86 6.79
C ALA A 67 11.72 -4.98 6.04
N VAL A 68 11.66 -4.55 4.78
CA VAL A 68 10.43 -4.65 3.95
C VAL A 68 10.11 -6.11 3.60
N VAL A 69 11.11 -6.95 3.31
CA VAL A 69 10.89 -8.39 3.12
C VAL A 69 10.35 -9.05 4.39
N LEU A 70 10.87 -8.64 5.57
CA LEU A 70 10.42 -9.15 6.86
C LEU A 70 9.02 -8.65 7.26
N SER A 71 8.57 -7.49 6.77
CA SER A 71 7.26 -6.92 7.11
C SER A 71 6.08 -7.60 6.42
N ALA A 72 6.33 -8.47 5.43
CA ALA A 72 5.29 -9.27 4.82
C ALA A 72 4.54 -10.10 5.88
N GLN A 73 3.25 -9.80 6.10
CA GLN A 73 2.41 -10.42 7.13
C GLN A 73 2.98 -10.30 8.55
N ALA A 74 3.67 -9.21 8.85
CA ALA A 74 4.14 -8.85 10.18
C ALA A 74 3.79 -7.39 10.49
N THR A 75 3.90 -6.99 11.76
CA THR A 75 3.76 -5.60 12.16
C THR A 75 5.12 -4.91 12.10
N ASP A 76 5.15 -3.63 11.73
CA ASP A 76 6.41 -2.85 11.67
C ASP A 76 7.11 -2.83 13.04
N VAL A 77 6.35 -2.73 14.13
CA VAL A 77 6.87 -2.84 15.52
C VAL A 77 7.58 -4.17 15.76
N GLY A 78 6.98 -5.29 15.32
CA GLY A 78 7.57 -6.62 15.48
C GLY A 78 8.83 -6.80 14.64
N VAL A 79 8.85 -6.23 13.43
CA VAL A 79 10.03 -6.20 12.57
C VAL A 79 11.14 -5.37 13.20
N ASN A 80 10.87 -4.12 13.61
CA ASN A 80 11.86 -3.24 14.22
C ASN A 80 12.50 -3.87 15.47
N LYS A 81 11.69 -4.49 16.33
CA LYS A 81 12.21 -5.19 17.52
C LYS A 81 13.24 -6.27 17.14
N ALA A 82 12.97 -7.04 16.09
CA ALA A 82 13.88 -8.07 15.60
C ALA A 82 15.10 -7.50 14.88
N THR A 83 14.91 -6.49 14.03
CA THR A 83 15.96 -5.96 13.16
C THR A 83 16.95 -5.05 13.88
N ARG A 84 16.57 -4.37 14.97
CA ARG A 84 17.50 -3.52 15.76
C ARG A 84 18.76 -4.25 16.19
N ALA A 85 18.63 -5.49 16.67
CA ALA A 85 19.78 -6.28 17.09
C ALA A 85 20.51 -6.89 15.89
N LEU A 86 19.75 -7.37 14.89
CA LEU A 86 20.30 -7.96 13.67
C LEU A 86 21.18 -6.96 12.89
N PHE A 87 20.70 -5.75 12.66
CA PHE A 87 21.40 -4.75 11.84
C PHE A 87 22.64 -4.17 12.52
N LYS A 88 22.78 -4.30 13.84
CA LYS A 88 24.04 -3.97 14.54
C LYS A 88 25.18 -4.91 14.15
N VAL A 89 24.87 -6.16 13.82
CA VAL A 89 25.87 -7.19 13.50
C VAL A 89 25.94 -7.51 12.01
N ALA A 90 24.86 -7.27 11.26
CA ALA A 90 24.72 -7.59 9.84
C ALA A 90 23.92 -6.52 9.08
N ASP A 91 24.62 -5.46 8.65
CA ASP A 91 24.09 -4.33 7.89
C ASP A 91 24.49 -4.32 6.40
N THR A 92 25.18 -5.36 5.94
CA THR A 92 25.54 -5.58 4.52
C THR A 92 25.19 -7.00 4.08
N PRO A 93 24.98 -7.26 2.77
CA PRO A 93 24.74 -8.61 2.28
C PRO A 93 25.81 -9.61 2.71
N GLN A 94 27.08 -9.20 2.69
CA GLN A 94 28.22 -10.06 3.06
C GLN A 94 28.18 -10.44 4.53
N LYS A 95 27.91 -9.47 5.42
CA LYS A 95 27.78 -9.76 6.86
C LYS A 95 26.55 -10.61 7.16
N MET A 96 25.43 -10.36 6.46
CA MET A 96 24.20 -11.15 6.60
C MET A 96 24.40 -12.60 6.17
N LEU A 97 25.07 -12.81 5.03
CA LEU A 97 25.42 -14.12 4.52
C LEU A 97 26.40 -14.85 5.47
N ALA A 98 27.44 -14.16 5.94
CA ALA A 98 28.42 -14.71 6.87
C ALA A 98 27.80 -15.07 8.25
N LEU A 99 26.77 -14.34 8.67
CA LEU A 99 26.02 -14.65 9.89
C LEU A 99 25.28 -16.00 9.78
N GLY A 100 24.78 -16.32 8.59
CA GLY A 100 24.15 -17.59 8.25
C GLY A 100 22.68 -17.70 8.67
N GLU A 101 21.94 -18.56 7.97
CA GLU A 101 20.47 -18.70 8.10
C GLU A 101 20.02 -18.97 9.54
N ALA A 102 20.69 -19.89 10.23
CA ALA A 102 20.32 -20.28 11.60
C ALA A 102 20.35 -19.08 12.56
N LYS A 103 21.45 -18.32 12.56
CA LYS A 103 21.59 -17.14 13.43
C LYS A 103 20.66 -16.01 13.02
N VAL A 104 20.48 -15.76 11.72
CA VAL A 104 19.47 -14.80 11.24
C VAL A 104 18.09 -15.20 11.77
N GLY A 105 17.74 -16.48 11.65
CA GLY A 105 16.50 -17.04 12.17
C GLY A 105 16.30 -16.84 13.66
N ASP A 106 17.36 -16.93 14.47
CA ASP A 106 17.31 -16.62 15.90
C ASP A 106 16.96 -15.15 16.18
N TYR A 107 17.55 -14.21 15.44
CA TYR A 107 17.23 -12.78 15.58
C TYR A 107 15.78 -12.46 15.21
N ILE A 108 15.24 -13.12 14.17
CA ILE A 108 13.90 -12.83 13.65
C ILE A 108 12.83 -13.81 14.10
N ARG A 109 13.11 -14.66 15.10
CA ARG A 109 12.22 -15.77 15.53
C ARG A 109 10.83 -15.29 15.95
N THR A 110 10.72 -14.05 16.44
CA THR A 110 9.46 -13.43 16.86
C THR A 110 8.62 -12.91 15.69
N VAL A 111 9.17 -12.86 14.48
CA VAL A 111 8.47 -12.43 13.27
C VAL A 111 7.70 -13.62 12.69
N GLY A 112 6.44 -13.42 12.29
CA GLY A 112 5.65 -14.46 11.63
C GLY A 112 6.36 -15.00 10.39
N LEU A 113 6.29 -16.32 10.16
CA LEU A 113 6.94 -17.02 9.04
C LEU A 113 8.47 -16.92 9.02
N TRP A 114 9.11 -16.73 10.19
CA TRP A 114 10.55 -16.44 10.30
C TRP A 114 11.47 -17.45 9.60
N ARG A 115 11.15 -18.75 9.57
CA ARG A 115 12.01 -19.76 8.92
C ARG A 115 12.18 -19.48 7.43
N ASN A 116 11.05 -19.32 6.72
CA ASN A 116 11.07 -19.00 5.30
C ASN A 116 11.66 -17.61 5.06
N LYS A 117 11.42 -16.66 5.97
CA LYS A 117 12.01 -15.32 5.89
C LYS A 117 13.53 -15.34 6.06
N ALA A 118 14.07 -16.11 7.00
CA ALA A 118 15.51 -16.25 7.20
C ALA A 118 16.18 -16.83 5.95
N LYS A 119 15.60 -17.91 5.39
CA LYS A 119 16.03 -18.49 4.12
C LYS A 119 16.02 -17.45 2.99
N ASN A 120 14.94 -16.69 2.85
CA ASN A 120 14.83 -15.65 1.83
C ASN A 120 15.86 -14.53 2.02
N VAL A 121 16.11 -14.09 3.27
CA VAL A 121 17.10 -13.04 3.57
C VAL A 121 18.51 -13.49 3.18
N ILE A 122 18.87 -14.75 3.46
CA ILE A 122 20.16 -15.31 3.04
C ILE A 122 20.25 -15.43 1.53
N ALA A 123 19.25 -16.03 0.89
CA ALA A 123 19.21 -16.18 -0.57
C ALA A 123 19.22 -14.82 -1.30
N LEU A 124 18.54 -13.81 -0.75
CA LEU A 124 18.58 -12.43 -1.22
C LEU A 124 19.98 -11.83 -1.09
N SER A 125 20.64 -12.04 0.05
CA SER A 125 22.00 -11.55 0.28
C SER A 125 23.00 -12.19 -0.69
N GLU A 126 22.88 -13.48 -0.95
CA GLU A 126 23.67 -14.20 -1.98
C GLU A 126 23.42 -13.64 -3.38
N ALA A 127 22.16 -13.42 -3.75
CA ALA A 127 21.80 -12.87 -5.05
C ALA A 127 22.37 -11.45 -5.26
N LEU A 128 22.30 -10.58 -4.23
CA LEU A 128 22.90 -9.25 -4.29
C LEU A 128 24.42 -9.32 -4.51
N ILE A 129 25.12 -10.21 -3.79
CA ILE A 129 26.57 -10.36 -3.93
C ILE A 129 26.93 -10.86 -5.34
N ARG A 130 26.23 -11.89 -5.81
CA ARG A 130 26.51 -12.54 -7.09
C ARG A 130 26.18 -11.65 -8.30
N ASP A 131 24.99 -11.04 -8.30
CA ASP A 131 24.43 -10.40 -9.50
C ASP A 131 24.57 -8.87 -9.47
N HIS A 132 24.82 -8.28 -8.30
CA HIS A 132 24.81 -6.83 -8.09
C HIS A 132 25.99 -6.31 -7.26
N GLY A 133 27.06 -7.10 -7.08
CA GLY A 133 28.26 -6.67 -6.36
C GLY A 133 28.05 -6.38 -4.86
N GLY A 134 26.93 -6.81 -4.30
CA GLY A 134 26.56 -6.53 -2.91
C GLY A 134 25.79 -5.22 -2.71
N GLU A 135 25.37 -4.55 -3.79
CA GLU A 135 24.56 -3.34 -3.73
C GLU A 135 23.10 -3.61 -4.10
N VAL A 136 22.18 -2.87 -3.48
CA VAL A 136 20.75 -2.93 -3.83
C VAL A 136 20.55 -2.20 -5.15
N PRO A 137 20.00 -2.84 -6.20
CA PRO A 137 19.82 -2.18 -7.49
C PRO A 137 18.69 -1.13 -7.42
N ASP A 138 18.92 0.01 -8.07
CA ASP A 138 17.93 1.07 -8.30
C ASP A 138 17.04 0.80 -9.54
N ASP A 139 16.67 -0.47 -9.73
CA ASP A 139 15.80 -0.88 -10.84
C ASP A 139 14.76 -1.89 -10.36
N ARG A 140 13.50 -1.61 -10.69
CA ARG A 140 12.36 -2.44 -10.25
C ARG A 140 12.47 -3.86 -10.78
N ASP A 141 12.84 -4.01 -12.04
CA ASP A 141 12.84 -5.31 -12.71
C ASP A 141 14.02 -6.18 -12.24
N GLN A 142 15.13 -5.57 -11.78
CA GLN A 142 16.16 -6.27 -11.02
C GLN A 142 15.71 -6.62 -9.60
N LEU A 143 15.10 -5.67 -8.86
CA LEU A 143 14.65 -5.91 -7.49
C LEU A 143 13.67 -7.08 -7.40
N VAL A 144 12.70 -7.19 -8.32
CA VAL A 144 11.70 -8.27 -8.33
C VAL A 144 12.30 -9.65 -8.60
N LYS A 145 13.53 -9.74 -9.12
CA LYS A 145 14.24 -11.03 -9.26
C LYS A 145 14.80 -11.52 -7.93
N LEU A 146 14.92 -10.66 -6.93
CA LEU A 146 15.46 -11.04 -5.63
C LEU A 146 14.45 -11.91 -4.84
N PRO A 147 14.92 -12.97 -4.17
CA PRO A 147 14.07 -13.83 -3.34
C PRO A 147 13.27 -13.04 -2.30
N GLY A 148 11.94 -13.23 -2.28
CA GLY A 148 11.04 -12.57 -1.35
C GLY A 148 10.66 -11.13 -1.73
N VAL A 149 11.12 -10.62 -2.88
CA VAL A 149 10.79 -9.28 -3.36
C VAL A 149 9.72 -9.33 -4.44
N GLY A 150 8.51 -8.90 -4.08
CA GLY A 150 7.45 -8.64 -5.06
C GLY A 150 7.48 -7.21 -5.58
N ARG A 151 6.62 -6.90 -6.56
CA ARG A 151 6.49 -5.55 -7.15
C ARG A 151 6.24 -4.46 -6.10
N LYS A 152 5.40 -4.75 -5.09
CA LYS A 152 5.15 -3.83 -3.97
C LYS A 152 6.42 -3.53 -3.19
N THR A 153 7.16 -4.57 -2.80
CA THR A 153 8.42 -4.43 -2.05
C THR A 153 9.44 -3.62 -2.84
N ALA A 154 9.59 -3.91 -4.14
CA ALA A 154 10.47 -3.15 -5.02
C ALA A 154 10.08 -1.67 -5.06
N ASN A 155 8.79 -1.35 -5.25
CA ASN A 155 8.32 0.03 -5.27
C ASN A 155 8.60 0.77 -3.96
N VAL A 156 8.41 0.13 -2.80
CA VAL A 156 8.73 0.74 -1.48
C VAL A 156 10.22 1.07 -1.39
N VAL A 157 11.10 0.14 -1.77
CA VAL A 157 12.55 0.35 -1.71
C VAL A 157 12.99 1.46 -2.67
N LEU A 158 12.48 1.48 -3.90
CA LEU A 158 12.77 2.54 -4.88
C LEU A 158 12.35 3.92 -4.41
N ASN A 159 11.19 4.04 -3.76
CA ASN A 159 10.75 5.33 -3.22
C ASN A 159 11.61 5.77 -2.03
N MET A 160 11.81 4.87 -1.06
CA MET A 160 12.40 5.23 0.22
C MET A 160 13.94 5.35 0.17
N ALA A 161 14.63 4.45 -0.53
CA ALA A 161 16.09 4.46 -0.60
C ALA A 161 16.62 5.32 -1.76
N PHE A 162 15.91 5.35 -2.89
CA PHE A 162 16.41 5.98 -4.13
C PHE A 162 15.60 7.22 -4.56
N GLY A 163 14.51 7.55 -3.84
CA GLY A 163 13.71 8.75 -4.13
C GLY A 163 12.87 8.67 -5.40
N GLN A 164 12.73 7.49 -6.00
CA GLN A 164 11.93 7.33 -7.21
C GLN A 164 10.43 7.59 -6.94
N HIS A 165 9.73 8.13 -7.94
CA HIS A 165 8.30 8.44 -7.87
C HIS A 165 7.42 7.20 -8.07
N THR A 166 7.67 6.14 -7.30
CA THR A 166 6.85 4.93 -7.28
C THR A 166 5.71 5.05 -6.27
N MET A 167 4.58 4.38 -6.54
CA MET A 167 3.40 4.40 -5.67
C MET A 167 3.01 2.98 -5.27
N ALA A 168 3.61 2.47 -4.19
CA ALA A 168 3.23 1.15 -3.67
C ALA A 168 1.83 1.21 -3.05
N VAL A 169 0.89 0.40 -3.56
CA VAL A 169 -0.48 0.32 -3.02
C VAL A 169 -0.57 -0.85 -2.06
N ASP A 170 -0.80 -0.55 -0.78
CA ASP A 170 -1.11 -1.54 0.25
C ASP A 170 -2.60 -1.53 0.61
N THR A 171 -2.99 -2.24 1.67
CA THR A 171 -4.39 -2.29 2.12
C THR A 171 -4.91 -0.94 2.63
N HIS A 172 -4.05 -0.06 3.14
CA HIS A 172 -4.43 1.28 3.58
C HIS A 172 -4.69 2.20 2.39
N ILE A 173 -3.74 2.24 1.44
CA ILE A 173 -3.82 3.07 0.24
C ILE A 173 -4.93 2.56 -0.69
N TYR A 174 -5.07 1.24 -0.86
CA TYR A 174 -6.16 0.66 -1.64
C TYR A 174 -7.53 1.05 -1.07
N ARG A 175 -7.67 0.99 0.26
CA ARG A 175 -8.89 1.42 0.94
C ARG A 175 -9.13 2.91 0.75
N ILE A 176 -8.13 3.76 0.95
CA ILE A 176 -8.27 5.22 0.76
C ILE A 176 -8.66 5.55 -0.68
N GLY A 177 -7.95 4.98 -1.66
CA GLY A 177 -8.18 5.18 -3.09
C GLY A 177 -9.65 4.95 -3.46
N ASN A 178 -10.24 3.88 -2.94
CA ASN A 178 -11.64 3.52 -3.18
C ASN A 178 -12.62 4.27 -2.27
N ARG A 179 -12.42 4.27 -0.94
CA ARG A 179 -13.33 4.87 0.05
C ARG A 179 -13.56 6.36 -0.18
N LEU A 180 -12.48 7.11 -0.41
CA LEU A 180 -12.58 8.54 -0.69
C LEU A 180 -13.00 8.80 -2.15
N GLY A 181 -12.84 7.79 -3.02
CA GLY A 181 -12.86 7.93 -4.47
C GLY A 181 -11.70 8.79 -4.99
N LEU A 182 -10.55 8.75 -4.30
CA LEU A 182 -9.34 9.46 -4.72
C LEU A 182 -8.78 8.83 -6.00
N ALA A 183 -8.64 7.50 -6.02
CA ALA A 183 -8.23 6.71 -7.18
C ALA A 183 -8.97 5.37 -7.15
N PRO A 184 -10.27 5.34 -7.48
CA PRO A 184 -11.08 4.12 -7.44
C PRO A 184 -10.58 3.07 -8.44
N GLY A 185 -10.52 1.82 -8.00
CA GLY A 185 -10.00 0.70 -8.80
C GLY A 185 -10.29 -0.65 -8.15
N LYS A 186 -10.51 -1.67 -8.99
CA LYS A 186 -10.79 -3.06 -8.56
C LYS A 186 -9.54 -3.84 -8.16
N THR A 187 -8.37 -3.38 -8.58
CA THR A 187 -7.08 -4.00 -8.25
C THR A 187 -6.09 -2.94 -7.74
N PRO A 188 -5.08 -3.33 -6.94
CA PRO A 188 -4.03 -2.42 -6.49
C PRO A 188 -3.35 -1.67 -7.63
N GLU A 189 -3.13 -2.32 -8.77
CA GLU A 189 -2.49 -1.75 -9.96
C GLU A 189 -3.35 -0.64 -10.59
N GLN A 190 -4.68 -0.82 -10.59
CA GLN A 190 -5.60 0.22 -11.08
C GLN A 190 -5.58 1.44 -10.15
N VAL A 191 -5.53 1.22 -8.83
CA VAL A 191 -5.39 2.30 -7.85
C VAL A 191 -4.03 3.00 -8.00
N GLU A 192 -2.95 2.24 -8.15
CA GLU A 192 -1.59 2.76 -8.39
C GLU A 192 -1.58 3.69 -9.61
N GLN A 193 -2.10 3.20 -10.75
CA GLN A 193 -2.14 3.97 -11.98
C GLN A 193 -3.03 5.22 -11.88
N GLY A 194 -4.12 5.15 -11.11
CA GLY A 194 -4.97 6.28 -10.81
C GLY A 194 -4.25 7.34 -9.99
N LEU A 195 -3.56 6.92 -8.92
CA LEU A 195 -2.76 7.81 -8.07
C LEU A 195 -1.62 8.48 -8.85
N LEU A 196 -0.84 7.70 -9.61
CA LEU A 196 0.24 8.24 -10.47
C LEU A 196 -0.25 9.29 -11.46
N ARG A 197 -1.52 9.23 -11.87
CA ARG A 197 -2.10 10.18 -12.83
C ARG A 197 -2.55 11.50 -12.17
N ILE A 198 -3.03 11.44 -10.93
CA ILE A 198 -3.71 12.59 -10.31
C ILE A 198 -2.84 13.37 -9.33
N ILE A 199 -1.83 12.72 -8.74
CA ILE A 199 -1.00 13.35 -7.71
C ILE A 199 -0.03 14.32 -8.40
N PRO A 200 0.02 15.60 -8.00
CA PRO A 200 0.99 16.54 -8.55
C PRO A 200 2.43 16.11 -8.28
N ASN A 201 3.32 16.36 -9.24
CA ASN A 201 4.71 15.91 -9.19
C ASN A 201 5.46 16.41 -7.95
N GLU A 202 5.18 17.62 -7.45
CA GLU A 202 5.83 18.14 -6.23
C GLU A 202 5.52 17.30 -4.97
N TYR A 203 4.42 16.56 -4.96
CA TYR A 203 4.00 15.73 -3.83
C TYR A 203 4.39 14.25 -3.98
N MET A 204 4.77 13.82 -5.19
CA MET A 204 4.97 12.41 -5.52
C MET A 204 5.98 11.71 -4.62
N ARG A 205 7.06 12.40 -4.24
CA ARG A 205 8.10 11.87 -3.34
C ARG A 205 7.52 11.34 -2.02
N HIS A 206 6.59 12.09 -1.42
CA HIS A 206 6.06 11.82 -0.08
C HIS A 206 4.63 11.27 -0.07
N ALA A 207 3.95 11.29 -1.21
CA ALA A 207 2.56 10.88 -1.33
C ALA A 207 2.27 9.47 -0.82
N HIS A 208 3.15 8.50 -1.07
CA HIS A 208 3.01 7.15 -0.53
C HIS A 208 2.91 7.17 1.01
N HIS A 209 3.85 7.86 1.67
CA HIS A 209 3.91 7.94 3.13
C HIS A 209 2.72 8.71 3.72
N TRP A 210 2.29 9.81 3.09
CA TRP A 210 1.10 10.51 3.56
C TRP A 210 -0.15 9.63 3.50
N LEU A 211 -0.36 8.90 2.40
CA LEU A 211 -1.54 8.06 2.23
C LEU A 211 -1.52 6.86 3.19
N ILE A 212 -0.39 6.16 3.36
CA ILE A 212 -0.30 5.03 4.30
C ILE A 212 -0.51 5.49 5.75
N LEU A 213 0.13 6.58 6.18
CA LEU A 213 -0.02 7.13 7.53
C LEU A 213 -1.45 7.62 7.78
N HIS A 214 -2.04 8.33 6.82
CA HIS A 214 -3.43 8.76 6.92
C HIS A 214 -4.36 7.55 7.02
N GLY A 215 -4.15 6.52 6.22
CA GLY A 215 -4.96 5.31 6.25
C GLY A 215 -4.77 4.49 7.53
N ARG A 216 -3.58 4.50 8.11
CA ARG A 216 -3.26 3.76 9.33
C ARG A 216 -3.88 4.41 10.56
N TYR A 217 -3.72 5.72 10.73
CA TYR A 217 -4.06 6.41 11.97
C TYR A 217 -5.40 7.15 11.95
N VAL A 218 -5.80 7.67 10.79
CA VAL A 218 -7.01 8.51 10.65
C VAL A 218 -8.11 7.73 9.95
N CYS A 219 -7.92 7.39 8.68
CA CYS A 219 -8.91 6.71 7.85
C CYS A 219 -8.90 5.18 8.06
N LYS A 220 -9.02 4.76 9.33
CA LYS A 220 -8.98 3.36 9.80
C LYS A 220 -10.07 2.49 9.17
N ALA A 221 -9.79 1.20 9.00
CA ALA A 221 -10.66 0.29 8.25
C ALA A 221 -12.08 0.17 8.82
N ARG A 222 -12.22 -0.01 10.15
CA ARG A 222 -13.52 -0.23 10.79
C ARG A 222 -14.25 1.08 11.14
N LYS A 223 -13.58 1.97 11.89
CA LYS A 223 -14.14 3.25 12.33
C LYS A 223 -13.16 4.36 11.97
N PRO A 224 -13.37 5.10 10.86
CA PRO A 224 -12.51 6.22 10.52
C PRO A 224 -12.63 7.33 11.57
N ASP A 225 -11.52 8.00 11.82
CA ASP A 225 -11.42 9.07 12.82
C ASP A 225 -11.61 10.44 12.15
N CYS A 226 -12.80 10.65 11.60
CA CYS A 226 -13.12 11.88 10.86
C CYS A 226 -12.95 13.17 11.68
N PRO A 227 -13.16 13.21 13.01
CA PRO A 227 -12.88 14.41 13.83
C PRO A 227 -11.43 14.88 13.81
N VAL A 228 -10.46 13.98 13.61
CA VAL A 228 -9.02 14.32 13.54
C VAL A 228 -8.50 14.41 12.10
N CYS A 229 -9.40 14.38 11.11
CA CYS A 229 -9.05 14.36 9.70
C CYS A 229 -8.86 15.79 9.15
N VAL A 230 -7.65 16.11 8.68
CA VAL A 230 -7.33 17.42 8.08
C VAL A 230 -8.00 17.67 6.72
N ILE A 231 -8.64 16.66 6.13
CA ILE A 231 -9.36 16.77 4.86
C ILE A 231 -10.87 16.53 5.01
N ALA A 232 -11.43 16.61 6.22
CA ALA A 232 -12.82 16.19 6.49
C ALA A 232 -13.88 16.96 5.66
N ASP A 233 -13.70 18.27 5.50
CA ASP A 233 -14.52 19.17 4.67
C ASP A 233 -14.50 18.82 3.19
N ILE A 234 -13.32 18.47 2.66
CA ILE A 234 -13.18 18.11 1.24
C ILE A 234 -13.37 16.61 0.99
N CYS A 235 -13.41 15.78 2.02
CA CYS A 235 -13.54 14.32 1.92
C CYS A 235 -14.89 13.92 1.33
N LYS A 236 -14.86 13.06 0.31
CA LYS A 236 -16.04 12.54 -0.42
C LYS A 236 -16.44 11.12 -0.01
N ALA A 237 -15.87 10.61 1.09
CA ALA A 237 -16.26 9.30 1.64
C ALA A 237 -17.69 9.36 2.19
N GLU A 238 -18.52 8.38 1.81
CA GLU A 238 -19.92 8.31 2.25
C GLU A 238 -20.05 7.99 3.75
N GLU A 239 -19.12 7.21 4.30
CA GLU A 239 -19.10 6.79 5.71
C GLU A 239 -18.41 7.81 6.65
N LYS A 240 -18.16 9.05 6.19
CA LYS A 240 -17.55 10.07 7.04
C LYS A 240 -18.51 10.50 8.15
N THR A 241 -17.97 10.78 9.33
CA THR A 241 -18.76 11.14 10.52
C THR A 241 -18.63 12.61 10.91
N ASN A 242 -17.87 13.40 10.15
CA ASN A 242 -17.56 14.79 10.44
C ASN A 242 -17.18 15.53 9.15
N ASP A 243 -17.61 16.78 9.05
CA ASP A 243 -17.32 17.71 7.93
C ASP A 243 -16.36 18.85 8.31
N VAL A 244 -16.02 18.97 9.59
CA VAL A 244 -15.12 20.04 10.06
C VAL A 244 -13.67 19.54 10.01
N PRO A 245 -12.76 20.16 9.25
CA PRO A 245 -11.38 19.69 9.19
C PRO A 245 -10.70 19.91 10.54
N ALA A 246 -9.86 18.94 10.93
CA ALA A 246 -8.97 19.13 12.06
C ALA A 246 -8.01 20.32 11.81
N PRO A 247 -7.51 20.98 12.86
CA PRO A 247 -6.53 22.07 12.72
C PRO A 247 -5.36 21.64 11.84
N LEU A 248 -5.05 22.47 10.84
CA LEU A 248 -3.94 22.24 9.94
C LEU A 248 -2.64 22.71 10.61
N VAL A 249 -2.13 21.88 11.51
CA VAL A 249 -0.88 22.09 12.23
C VAL A 249 0.08 20.94 11.95
N GLU A 250 1.36 21.24 11.99
CA GLU A 250 2.40 20.21 11.93
C GLU A 250 2.26 19.28 13.15
N ILE A 251 2.31 17.97 12.90
CA ILE A 251 2.30 16.96 13.95
C ILE A 251 3.67 16.32 14.04
N ALA A 252 4.09 16.06 15.28
CA ALA A 252 5.38 15.44 15.54
C ALA A 252 5.56 14.15 14.71
N PRO A 253 6.81 13.85 14.29
CA PRO A 253 7.15 12.53 13.79
C PRO A 253 6.62 11.47 14.76
N LEU A 254 6.13 10.37 14.22
CA LEU A 254 5.76 9.24 15.07
C LEU A 254 7.02 8.81 15.82
N GLU A 255 6.99 8.88 17.14
CA GLU A 255 8.13 8.44 17.93
C GLU A 255 8.40 6.96 17.63
N PRO A 256 9.67 6.54 17.50
CA PRO A 256 9.98 5.13 17.37
C PRO A 256 9.39 4.40 18.57
N VAL A 257 8.59 3.37 18.31
CA VAL A 257 8.00 2.54 19.37
C VAL A 257 9.14 1.85 20.11
N GLY A 258 9.61 2.49 21.18
CA GLY A 258 10.73 2.11 22.02
C GLY A 258 10.35 2.26 23.49
N GLU A 259 10.43 1.13 24.20
CA GLU A 259 10.43 1.01 25.66
C GLU A 259 9.12 1.40 26.37
N ILE A 260 8.11 0.53 26.27
CA ILE A 260 7.42 0.15 27.51
C ILE A 260 8.41 -0.75 28.24
N GLN A 261 9.02 -0.19 29.30
CA GLN A 261 9.87 -0.91 30.26
C GLN A 261 9.16 -2.12 30.84
#